data_AF-A0A1I1MBB0-F1
#
_entry.id   AF-A0A1I1MBB0-F1
#
_cell.length_a   1.000
_cell.length_b   1.000
_cell.length_c   1.000
_cell.angle_alpha   90.00
_cell.angle_beta   90.00
_cell.angle_gamma   90.00
#
_symmetry.space_group_name_H-M   'P 1'
#
loop_
_entity.id
_entity.type
_entity.pdbx_description
1 polymer ?
#
loop_
_entity_poly.entity_id
_entity_poly.type
_entity_poly.pdbx_seq_one_letter_code
_entity_poly.pdbx_strand_id
1 'polypeptide(L)'
;MLSPGASYLFRKLKGGNGQFIYKSPEIEVLALALEQRRGLNCLEIHYVVSQYKEMEARFPNQYAAFKSAFISMMFKVVELLRDRQTVTRLVRDIDFQENEILDQLSVIRDHRWHMLADAFEKLAKL
;
A
#
# COMPACT_ATOMS: atom_id res chain seq x y z
N MET A 1 9.96 19.93 0.42
CA MET A 1 8.75 20.79 0.46
C MET A 1 7.58 19.92 0.04
N LEU A 2 6.61 19.70 0.92
CA LEU A 2 5.38 18.96 0.60
C LEU A 2 4.59 19.75 -0.46
N SER A 3 3.99 19.05 -1.43
CA SER A 3 3.09 19.70 -2.39
C SER A 3 1.91 20.33 -1.63
N PRO A 4 1.31 21.43 -2.12
CA PRO A 4 0.19 22.09 -1.46
C PRO A 4 -0.99 21.14 -1.17
N GLY A 5 -1.22 20.16 -2.06
CA GLY A 5 -2.24 19.11 -1.87
C GLY A 5 -1.91 18.14 -0.74
N ALA A 6 -0.65 17.69 -0.63
CA ALA A 6 -0.21 16.78 0.43
C ALA A 6 -0.26 17.47 1.81
N SER A 7 0.08 18.76 1.89
CA SER A 7 -0.01 19.54 3.13
C SER A 7 -1.45 19.80 3.58
N TYR A 8 -2.39 19.90 2.63
CA TYR A 8 -3.82 20.08 2.93
C TYR A 8 -4.42 18.80 3.53
N LEU A 9 -4.12 17.64 2.92
CA LEU A 9 -4.53 16.33 3.44
C LEU A 9 -3.92 16.05 4.81
N PHE A 10 -2.62 16.32 5.01
CA PHE A 10 -1.97 16.16 6.33
C PHE A 10 -2.58 17.02 7.44
N ARG A 11 -3.01 18.26 7.11
CA ARG A 11 -3.70 19.14 8.07
C ARG A 11 -5.11 18.66 8.39
N LYS A 12 -5.84 18.14 7.40
CA LYS A 12 -7.17 17.57 7.58
C LYS A 12 -7.14 16.28 8.43
N LEU A 13 -6.06 15.51 8.34
CA LEU A 13 -5.83 14.32 9.18
C LEU A 13 -5.53 14.68 10.65
N LYS A 14 -4.93 15.84 10.92
CA LYS A 14 -4.62 16.29 12.30
C LYS A 14 -5.73 17.10 12.97
N GLY A 15 -6.70 17.61 12.22
CA GLY A 15 -7.69 18.55 12.73
C GLY A 15 -9.09 18.28 12.20
N GLY A 16 -9.86 17.52 12.98
CA GLY A 16 -11.31 17.55 12.92
C GLY A 16 -11.97 16.25 12.47
N ASN A 17 -12.57 15.54 13.43
CA ASN A 17 -13.92 14.98 13.48
C ASN A 17 -14.65 14.61 12.16
N GLY A 18 -13.94 14.18 11.12
CA GLY A 18 -14.50 13.70 9.87
C GLY A 18 -14.53 12.18 9.91
N GLN A 19 -15.74 11.64 10.00
CA GLN A 19 -16.07 10.21 9.95
C GLN A 19 -15.44 9.52 8.72
N PHE A 20 -14.16 9.14 8.80
CA PHE A 20 -13.62 8.07 7.99
C PHE A 20 -13.89 6.78 8.74
N ILE A 21 -14.87 6.04 8.24
CA ILE A 21 -15.29 4.74 8.75
C ILE A 21 -14.05 3.84 8.77
N TYR A 22 -13.57 3.58 9.98
CA TYR A 22 -12.46 2.70 10.31
C TYR A 22 -12.70 1.31 9.71
N LYS A 23 -11.84 0.92 8.75
CA LYS A 23 -11.45 -0.48 8.57
C LYS A 23 -9.97 -0.73 8.23
N SER A 24 -9.18 0.27 7.85
CA SER A 24 -7.70 0.15 7.80
C SER A 24 -7.07 1.54 7.59
N PRO A 25 -6.96 2.41 8.62
CA PRO A 25 -6.41 3.76 8.48
C PRO A 25 -4.94 3.77 8.02
N GLU A 26 -4.26 2.63 8.15
CA GLU A 26 -2.87 2.44 7.74
C GLU A 26 -2.72 2.51 6.22
N ILE A 27 -3.63 1.91 5.44
CA ILE A 27 -3.48 1.81 3.97
C ILE A 27 -3.54 3.18 3.28
N GLU A 28 -4.34 4.11 3.80
CA GLU A 28 -4.54 5.44 3.22
C GLU A 28 -3.33 6.35 3.51
N VAL A 29 -2.78 6.26 4.73
CA VAL A 29 -1.57 7.00 5.11
C VAL A 29 -0.36 6.48 4.33
N LEU A 30 -0.26 5.16 4.18
CA LEU A 30 0.78 4.50 3.41
C LEU A 30 0.68 4.86 1.91
N ALA A 31 -0.55 4.92 1.37
CA ALA A 31 -0.83 5.36 0.00
C ALA A 31 -0.37 6.80 -0.27
N LEU A 32 -0.65 7.73 0.64
CA LEU A 32 -0.19 9.13 0.52
C LEU A 32 1.33 9.25 0.54
N ALA A 33 2.02 8.37 1.26
CA ALA A 33 3.48 8.33 1.23
C ALA A 33 4.02 7.78 -0.10
N LEU A 34 3.33 6.81 -0.71
CA LEU A 34 3.69 6.29 -2.03
C LEU A 34 3.53 7.33 -3.15
N GLU A 35 2.60 8.29 -3.03
CA GLU A 35 2.46 9.43 -3.97
C GLU A 35 3.74 10.28 -4.07
N GLN A 36 4.60 10.25 -3.04
CA GLN A 36 5.88 10.98 -3.05
C GLN A 36 6.94 10.29 -3.93
N ARG A 37 6.70 9.06 -4.42
CA ARG A 37 7.58 8.35 -5.34
C ARG A 37 7.17 8.65 -6.79
N ARG A 38 8.14 8.88 -7.68
CA ARG A 38 7.95 9.07 -9.13
C ARG A 38 7.51 7.80 -9.90
N GLY A 39 6.74 6.89 -9.30
CA GLY A 39 6.44 5.58 -9.88
C GLY A 39 4.99 5.11 -9.81
N LEU A 40 4.14 5.77 -9.02
CA LEU A 40 2.70 5.53 -8.99
C LEU A 40 2.00 6.89 -8.97
N ASN A 41 1.12 7.13 -9.94
CA ASN A 41 0.31 8.33 -9.96
C ASN A 41 -0.87 8.21 -8.98
N CYS A 42 -1.48 9.34 -8.61
CA CYS A 42 -2.58 9.39 -7.63
C CYS A 42 -3.75 8.46 -7.99
N LEU A 43 -4.04 8.31 -9.29
CA LEU A 43 -5.10 7.42 -9.77
C LEU A 43 -4.75 5.94 -9.56
N GLU A 44 -3.51 5.53 -9.85
CA GLU A 44 -3.03 4.17 -9.59
C GLU A 44 -3.11 3.83 -8.11
N ILE A 45 -2.70 4.76 -7.24
CA ILE A 45 -2.75 4.60 -5.78
C ILE A 45 -4.20 4.49 -5.30
N HIS A 46 -5.11 5.29 -5.84
CA HIS A 46 -6.54 5.19 -5.51
C HIS A 46 -7.12 3.81 -5.87
N TYR A 47 -6.77 3.27 -7.03
CA TYR A 47 -7.21 1.92 -7.44
C TYR A 47 -6.64 0.83 -6.53
N VAL A 48 -5.35 0.92 -6.17
CA VAL A 48 -4.71 -0.02 -5.23
C VAL A 48 -5.43 -0.04 -3.88
N VAL A 49 -5.69 1.14 -3.30
CA VAL A 49 -6.40 1.25 -2.01
C VAL A 49 -7.82 0.69 -2.12
N SER A 50 -8.51 1.00 -3.21
CA SER A 50 -9.89 0.54 -3.43
C SER A 50 -9.97 -0.98 -3.55
N GLN A 51 -9.06 -1.59 -4.32
CA GLN A 51 -8.97 -3.04 -4.48
C GLN A 51 -8.54 -3.74 -3.19
N TYR A 52 -7.61 -3.15 -2.41
CA TYR A 52 -7.23 -3.68 -1.11
C TYR A 52 -8.42 -3.72 -0.14
N LYS A 53 -9.18 -2.63 -0.05
CA LYS A 53 -10.37 -2.56 0.82
C LYS A 53 -11.46 -3.51 0.38
N GLU A 54 -11.67 -3.66 -0.92
CA GLU A 54 -12.62 -4.63 -1.45
C GLU A 54 -12.21 -6.07 -1.09
N MET A 55 -10.93 -6.42 -1.25
CA MET A 55 -10.37 -7.70 -0.83
C MET A 55 -10.56 -7.95 0.67
N GLU A 56 -10.25 -6.96 1.51
CA GLU A 56 -10.42 -7.05 2.96
C GLU A 56 -11.90 -7.21 3.37
N ALA A 57 -12.81 -6.50 2.69
CA ALA A 57 -14.23 -6.60 2.95
C ALA A 57 -14.83 -7.95 2.55
N ARG A 58 -14.40 -8.51 1.40
CA ARG A 58 -14.89 -9.80 0.90
C ARG A 58 -14.26 -10.99 1.60
N PHE A 59 -12.97 -10.88 1.94
CA PHE A 59 -12.18 -11.98 2.50
C PHE A 59 -11.36 -11.49 3.69
N PRO A 60 -12.01 -11.18 4.84
CA PRO A 60 -11.32 -10.59 5.99
C PRO A 60 -10.22 -11.48 6.54
N ASN A 61 -10.44 -12.80 6.56
CA ASN A 61 -9.52 -13.78 7.17
C ASN A 61 -8.63 -14.53 6.16
N GLN A 62 -8.64 -14.14 4.88
CA GLN A 62 -7.78 -14.75 3.85
C GLN A 62 -6.65 -13.80 3.44
N TYR A 63 -5.71 -14.31 2.66
CA TYR A 63 -4.57 -13.57 2.10
C TYR A 63 -3.68 -12.94 3.18
N ALA A 64 -3.51 -13.63 4.31
CA ALA A 64 -2.79 -13.09 5.47
C ALA A 64 -1.32 -12.78 5.14
N ALA A 65 -0.64 -13.69 4.44
CA ALA A 65 0.74 -13.50 3.99
C ALA A 65 0.86 -12.30 3.05
N PHE A 66 0.00 -12.20 2.03
CA PHE A 66 -0.04 -11.05 1.13
C PHE A 66 -0.30 -9.73 1.87
N LYS A 67 -1.35 -9.67 2.71
CA LYS A 67 -1.73 -8.45 3.45
C LYS A 67 -0.59 -7.98 4.36
N SER A 68 -0.03 -8.90 5.14
CA SER A 68 1.10 -8.62 6.02
C SER A 68 2.29 -8.12 5.21
N ALA A 69 2.63 -8.79 4.10
CA ALA A 69 3.77 -8.41 3.30
C ALA A 69 3.62 -7.06 2.61
N PHE A 70 2.43 -6.79 2.08
CA PHE A 70 2.13 -5.53 1.43
C PHE A 70 2.23 -4.36 2.41
N ILE A 71 1.62 -4.49 3.60
CA ILE A 71 1.68 -3.48 4.66
C ILE A 71 3.12 -3.23 5.10
N SER A 72 3.90 -4.29 5.38
CA SER A 72 5.30 -4.16 5.79
C SER A 72 6.16 -3.48 4.73
N MET A 73 5.99 -3.82 3.44
CA MET A 73 6.67 -3.13 2.35
C MET A 73 6.34 -1.64 2.30
N MET A 74 5.06 -1.28 2.46
CA MET A 74 4.64 0.11 2.47
C MET A 74 5.20 0.88 3.67
N PHE A 75 5.23 0.28 4.88
CA PHE A 75 5.88 0.89 6.04
C PHE A 75 7.37 1.14 5.79
N LYS A 76 8.08 0.16 5.23
CA LYS A 76 9.49 0.30 4.89
C LYS A 76 9.72 1.43 3.88
N VAL A 77 8.82 1.62 2.91
CA VAL A 77 8.86 2.78 2.01
C VAL A 77 8.73 4.09 2.77
N VAL A 78 7.77 4.20 3.68
CA VAL A 78 7.60 5.40 4.52
C VAL A 78 8.85 5.70 5.32
N GLU A 79 9.45 4.69 5.96
CA GLU A 79 10.69 4.84 6.72
C GLU A 79 11.85 5.34 5.84
N LEU A 80 12.07 4.71 4.68
CA LEU A 80 13.11 5.12 3.74
C LEU A 80 12.89 6.55 3.24
N LEU A 81 11.64 6.93 2.94
CA LEU A 81 11.30 8.29 2.52
C LEU A 81 11.52 9.32 3.64
N ARG A 82 11.15 8.99 4.88
CA ARG A 82 11.42 9.82 6.07
C ARG A 82 12.90 10.09 6.22
N ASP A 83 13.71 9.06 6.01
CA ASP A 83 15.17 9.11 6.18
C ASP A 83 15.89 9.59 4.90
N ARG A 84 15.14 10.04 3.88
CA ARG A 84 15.62 10.51 2.56
C ARG A 84 16.46 9.48 1.80
N GLN A 85 16.26 8.20 2.10
CA GLN A 85 16.92 7.09 1.44
C GLN A 85 16.17 6.69 0.16
N THR A 86 16.90 6.17 -0.81
CA THR A 86 16.30 5.70 -2.06
C THR A 86 15.70 4.32 -1.86
N VAL A 87 14.42 4.16 -2.23
CA VAL A 87 13.74 2.86 -2.24
C VAL A 87 14.25 2.03 -3.42
N THR A 88 15.31 1.26 -3.19
CA THR A 88 15.97 0.46 -4.24
C THR A 88 15.58 -1.02 -4.20
N ARG A 89 15.21 -1.64 -3.08
CA ARG A 89 14.64 -3.01 -3.03
C ARG A 89 14.05 -3.27 -1.64
N LEU A 90 12.80 -3.76 -1.55
CA LEU A 90 12.13 -3.98 -0.26
C LEU A 90 12.13 -5.45 0.18
N VAL A 91 12.14 -6.41 -0.75
CA VAL A 91 12.02 -7.85 -0.41
C VAL A 91 13.23 -8.42 0.31
N ARG A 92 14.43 -7.86 0.14
CA ARG A 92 15.62 -8.37 0.86
C ARG A 92 15.60 -8.07 2.35
N ASP A 93 14.80 -7.08 2.76
CA ASP A 93 14.77 -6.59 4.13
C ASP A 93 13.56 -7.13 4.90
N ILE A 94 12.68 -7.89 4.25
CA ILE A 94 11.46 -8.40 4.87
C ILE A 94 11.30 -9.88 4.58
N ASP A 95 11.33 -10.66 5.65
CA ASP A 95 11.22 -12.12 5.61
C ASP A 95 9.76 -12.52 5.35
N PHE A 96 9.49 -13.06 4.17
CA PHE A 96 8.16 -13.57 3.81
C PHE A 96 8.26 -14.92 3.11
N GLN A 97 7.21 -15.74 3.26
CA GLN A 97 7.06 -16.99 2.50
C GLN A 97 6.69 -16.68 1.05
N GLU A 98 7.69 -16.53 0.20
CA GLU A 98 7.56 -16.12 -1.21
C GLU A 98 6.54 -16.98 -1.98
N ASN A 99 6.60 -18.31 -1.83
CA ASN A 99 5.67 -19.22 -2.50
C ASN A 99 4.20 -19.01 -2.10
N GLU A 100 3.92 -18.77 -0.81
CA GLU A 100 2.56 -18.52 -0.33
C GLU A 100 2.00 -17.20 -0.88
N ILE A 101 2.86 -16.19 -1.01
CA ILE A 101 2.48 -14.90 -1.59
C ILE A 101 2.21 -15.04 -3.10
N LEU A 102 3.02 -15.80 -3.84
CA LEU A 102 2.82 -16.04 -5.26
C LEU A 102 1.49 -16.75 -5.52
N ASP A 103 1.14 -17.75 -4.70
CA ASP A 103 -0.15 -18.44 -4.78
C ASP A 103 -1.30 -17.46 -4.51
N GLN A 104 -1.19 -16.63 -3.47
CA GLN A 104 -2.20 -15.63 -3.13
C GLN A 104 -2.33 -14.54 -4.22
N LEU A 105 -1.23 -14.13 -4.85
CA LEU A 105 -1.22 -13.17 -5.96
C LEU A 105 -1.98 -13.70 -7.18
N SER A 106 -1.86 -15.00 -7.49
CA SER A 106 -2.61 -15.60 -8.59
C SER A 106 -4.12 -15.46 -8.39
N VAL A 107 -4.60 -15.75 -7.17
CA VAL A 107 -6.03 -15.65 -6.81
C VAL A 107 -6.50 -14.18 -6.79
N ILE A 108 -5.65 -13.26 -6.31
CA ILE A 108 -5.94 -11.81 -6.37
C ILE A 108 -6.13 -11.35 -7.82
N ARG A 109 -5.32 -11.85 -8.75
CA ARG A 109 -5.47 -11.55 -10.19
C ARG A 109 -6.76 -12.15 -10.76
N ASP A 110 -7.16 -13.35 -10.36
CA ASP A 110 -8.43 -13.98 -10.78
C ASP A 110 -9.66 -13.17 -10.33
N HIS A 111 -9.56 -12.48 -9.19
CA HIS A 111 -10.56 -11.52 -8.72
C HIS A 111 -10.53 -10.16 -9.43
N ARG A 112 -9.70 -9.99 -10.45
CA ARG A 112 -9.50 -8.75 -11.23
C ARG A 112 -8.92 -7.59 -10.43
N TRP A 113 -8.25 -7.87 -9.31
CA TRP A 113 -7.52 -6.87 -8.53
C TRP A 113 -6.11 -6.65 -9.08
N HIS A 114 -6.00 -6.39 -10.37
CA HIS A 114 -4.72 -6.31 -11.08
C HIS A 114 -3.85 -5.14 -10.60
N MET A 115 -4.44 -3.98 -10.28
CA MET A 115 -3.67 -2.83 -9.80
C MET A 115 -3.02 -3.10 -8.45
N LEU A 116 -3.73 -3.80 -7.56
CA LEU A 116 -3.19 -4.23 -6.26
C LEU A 116 -2.04 -5.23 -6.44
N ALA A 117 -2.22 -6.25 -7.30
CA ALA A 117 -1.17 -7.22 -7.61
C ALA A 117 0.06 -6.55 -8.24
N ASP A 118 -0.14 -5.70 -9.25
CA ASP A 118 0.94 -5.00 -9.95
C ASP A 118 1.68 -4.03 -9.02
N ALA A 119 0.98 -3.37 -8.08
CA ALA A 119 1.61 -2.52 -7.09
C ALA A 119 2.45 -3.33 -6.10
N PHE A 120 1.98 -4.50 -5.68
CA PHE A 120 2.76 -5.43 -4.87
C PHE A 120 4.05 -5.83 -5.60
N GLU A 121 3.95 -6.31 -6.84
CA GLU A 121 5.11 -6.73 -7.63
C GLU A 121 6.11 -5.59 -7.87
N LYS A 122 5.62 -4.37 -8.18
CA LYS A 122 6.47 -3.17 -8.32
C LYS A 122 7.22 -2.81 -7.03
N LEU A 123 6.61 -3.01 -5.87
CA LEU A 123 7.25 -2.81 -4.56
C LEU A 123 8.22 -3.95 -4.24
N ALA A 124 7.82 -5.17 -4.59
CA ALA A 124 8.59 -6.37 -4.34
C ALA A 124 9.84 -6.47 -5.25
N LYS A 125 9.78 -5.86 -6.44
CA LYS A 125 10.69 -6.15 -7.57
C LYS A 125 10.69 -7.64 -7.94
N LEU A 126 9.52 -8.25 -7.92
CA LEU A 126 9.27 -9.54 -8.57
C LEU A 126 9.24 -9.34 -10.09
#